data_AF-A0A817WHS2-F1
#
_entry.id   AF-A0A817WHS2-F1
#
_cell.length_a   1.000
_cell.length_b   1.000
_cell.length_c   1.000
_cell.angle_alpha   90.00
_cell.angle_beta   90.00
_cell.angle_gamma   90.00
#
_symmetry.space_group_name_H-M   'P 1'
#
loop_
_entity.id
_entity.type
_entity.pdbx_description
1 polymer ?
#
loop_
_entity_poly.entity_id
_entity_poly.type
_entity_poly.pdbx_seq_one_letter_code
_entity_poly.pdbx_strand_id
1 'polypeptide(L)'
;MCFYFSSGWSIGFLVREILESIDTYDLAVEQLAQTPIIAPCYFTICGTSQCKTFGTLITRRQTSEENRCTLIEHGPIVQANIDHWSSNKDEDILSSIQRRAVSKRFLDNMKPMNEYKLWKLLSEYPICNEITIYGTFMCPEYGIYHTRYPQHDQKFHSNENPHFIAQSDLKKMKRKRLNLNFYFIDNEYEKIINDLRARQ
;
A
#
# COMPACT_ATOMS: atom_id res chain seq x y z
N MET A 1 -27.98 -7.37 -9.67
CA MET A 1 -28.31 -6.26 -10.58
C MET A 1 -28.41 -4.99 -9.75
N CYS A 2 -27.41 -4.10 -9.80
CA CYS A 2 -27.37 -2.85 -9.04
C CYS A 2 -27.29 -1.69 -10.05
N PHE A 3 -28.22 -0.74 -9.93
CA PHE A 3 -28.45 0.32 -10.92
C PHE A 3 -27.28 1.32 -11.00
N TYR A 4 -26.64 1.41 -12.16
CA TYR A 4 -25.59 2.38 -12.51
C TYR A 4 -26.21 3.61 -13.18
N PHE A 5 -26.38 4.69 -12.43
CA PHE A 5 -26.59 6.03 -13.00
C PHE A 5 -25.53 7.00 -12.44
N SER A 6 -24.25 6.65 -12.59
CA SER A 6 -23.11 7.59 -12.66
C SER A 6 -21.85 6.80 -13.01
N SER A 7 -21.04 7.32 -13.93
CA SER A 7 -20.09 6.65 -14.82
C SER A 7 -18.79 6.12 -14.20
N GLY A 8 -18.86 5.28 -13.17
CA GLY A 8 -17.69 4.58 -12.63
C GLY A 8 -17.96 3.90 -11.29
N TRP A 9 -17.08 2.96 -10.90
CA TRP A 9 -17.11 2.32 -9.60
C TRP A 9 -16.69 3.28 -8.50
N SER A 10 -17.32 3.15 -7.32
CA SER A 10 -16.69 3.68 -6.12
C SER A 10 -15.41 2.89 -5.85
N ILE A 11 -14.30 3.58 -5.53
CA ILE A 11 -12.98 2.96 -5.38
C ILE A 11 -13.01 1.81 -4.37
N GLY A 12 -13.69 2.01 -3.23
CA GLY A 12 -13.80 0.98 -2.20
C GLY A 12 -14.60 -0.26 -2.63
N PHE A 13 -15.66 -0.08 -3.44
CA PHE A 13 -16.41 -1.23 -3.97
C PHE A 13 -15.64 -1.97 -5.06
N LEU A 14 -14.87 -1.26 -5.89
CA LEU A 14 -13.99 -1.91 -6.87
C LEU A 14 -12.93 -2.77 -6.18
N VAL A 15 -12.23 -2.23 -5.18
CA VAL A 15 -11.23 -2.99 -4.42
C VAL A 15 -11.86 -4.22 -3.77
N ARG A 16 -13.06 -4.08 -3.20
CA ARG A 16 -13.78 -5.20 -2.62
C ARG A 16 -14.11 -6.29 -3.65
N GLU A 17 -14.71 -5.90 -4.78
CA GLU A 17 -15.06 -6.83 -5.86
C GLU A 17 -13.83 -7.60 -6.36
N ILE A 18 -12.71 -6.90 -6.55
CA ILE A 18 -11.47 -7.55 -6.99
C ILE A 18 -10.95 -8.54 -5.96
N LEU A 19 -10.97 -8.19 -4.66
CA LEU A 19 -10.55 -9.09 -3.59
C LEU A 19 -11.49 -10.29 -3.40
N GLU A 20 -12.77 -10.18 -3.75
CA GLU A 20 -13.77 -11.25 -3.60
C GLU A 20 -13.83 -12.17 -4.84
N SER A 21 -13.54 -11.65 -6.04
CA SER A 21 -13.86 -12.32 -7.31
C SER A 21 -12.65 -12.65 -8.20
N ILE A 22 -11.45 -12.10 -7.93
CA ILE A 22 -10.29 -12.25 -8.82
C ILE A 22 -9.21 -13.12 -8.17
N ASP A 23 -8.86 -14.22 -8.84
CA ASP A 23 -7.93 -15.22 -8.32
C ASP A 23 -6.45 -15.00 -8.71
N THR A 24 -6.16 -14.08 -9.65
CA THR A 24 -4.80 -13.88 -10.16
C THR A 24 -4.34 -12.44 -10.04
N TYR A 25 -3.06 -12.27 -9.69
CA TYR A 25 -2.43 -10.96 -9.54
C TYR A 25 -2.52 -10.13 -10.82
N ASP A 26 -2.16 -10.72 -11.97
CA ASP A 26 -2.12 -10.00 -13.25
C ASP A 26 -3.52 -9.50 -13.65
N LEU A 27 -4.56 -10.33 -13.46
CA LEU A 27 -5.93 -9.92 -13.72
C LEU A 27 -6.39 -8.82 -12.75
N ALA A 28 -6.02 -8.90 -11.47
CA ALA A 28 -6.33 -7.87 -10.49
C ALA A 28 -5.68 -6.52 -10.85
N VAL A 29 -4.41 -6.53 -11.27
CA VAL A 29 -3.70 -5.35 -11.78
C VAL A 29 -4.44 -4.75 -12.98
N GLU A 30 -4.83 -5.56 -13.96
CA GLU A 30 -5.52 -5.07 -15.15
C GLU A 30 -6.92 -4.52 -14.85
N GLN A 31 -7.69 -5.16 -13.96
CA GLN A 31 -8.98 -4.61 -13.50
C GLN A 31 -8.77 -3.28 -12.76
N LEU A 32 -7.78 -3.21 -11.86
CA LEU A 32 -7.42 -1.96 -11.18
C LEU A 32 -6.89 -0.88 -12.13
N ALA A 33 -6.38 -1.22 -13.31
CA ALA A 33 -5.90 -0.26 -14.30
C ALA A 33 -7.01 0.27 -15.23
N GLN A 34 -7.94 -0.59 -15.62
CA GLN A 34 -8.88 -0.31 -16.72
C GLN A 34 -10.31 0.00 -16.26
N THR A 35 -10.75 -0.51 -15.10
CA THR A 35 -12.13 -0.31 -14.66
C THR A 35 -12.40 1.16 -14.35
N PRO A 36 -13.45 1.78 -14.94
CA PRO A 36 -13.79 3.18 -14.65
C PRO A 36 -14.12 3.39 -13.17
N ILE A 37 -13.62 4.47 -12.59
CA ILE A 37 -13.80 4.86 -11.19
C ILE A 37 -14.31 6.31 -11.07
N ILE A 38 -15.00 6.62 -9.97
CA ILE A 38 -15.63 7.94 -9.78
C ILE A 38 -14.65 9.08 -9.48
N ALA A 39 -13.41 8.79 -9.05
CA ALA A 39 -12.40 9.79 -8.71
C ALA A 39 -10.98 9.23 -8.92
N PRO A 40 -9.98 10.08 -9.23
CA PRO A 40 -8.58 9.66 -9.30
C PRO A 40 -8.09 9.05 -7.99
N CYS A 41 -7.18 8.07 -8.09
CA CYS A 41 -6.57 7.45 -6.92
C CYS A 41 -5.25 6.76 -7.25
N TYR A 42 -4.58 6.26 -6.21
CA TYR A 42 -3.44 5.38 -6.34
C TYR A 42 -3.81 3.99 -5.82
N PHE A 43 -3.61 2.97 -6.62
CA PHE A 43 -3.67 1.59 -6.16
C PHE A 43 -2.27 1.06 -5.93
N THR A 44 -2.02 0.49 -4.76
CA THR A 44 -0.83 -0.30 -4.47
C THR A 44 -1.28 -1.74 -4.23
N ILE A 45 -0.71 -2.67 -4.99
CA ILE A 45 -1.03 -4.09 -4.93
C ILE A 45 0.27 -4.89 -4.90
N CYS A 46 0.30 -5.95 -4.09
CA CYS A 46 1.40 -6.89 -4.05
C CYS A 46 0.89 -8.32 -4.21
N GLY A 47 1.67 -9.14 -4.92
CA GLY A 47 1.41 -10.55 -5.14
C GLY A 47 2.39 -11.42 -4.35
N THR A 48 2.36 -12.71 -4.62
CA THR A 48 3.35 -13.68 -4.12
C THR A 48 4.58 -13.72 -5.03
N SER A 49 5.68 -14.28 -4.54
CA SER A 49 6.93 -14.47 -5.28
C SER A 49 6.76 -15.31 -6.57
N GLN A 50 5.70 -16.12 -6.65
CA GLN A 50 5.35 -16.91 -7.82
C GLN A 50 4.81 -16.08 -8.99
N CYS A 51 4.39 -14.83 -8.75
CA CYS A 51 3.87 -13.95 -9.78
C CYS A 51 5.01 -13.35 -10.63
N LYS A 52 4.79 -13.20 -11.94
CA LYS A 52 5.78 -12.60 -12.87
C LYS A 52 6.17 -11.19 -12.45
N THR A 53 5.21 -10.43 -11.93
CA THR A 53 5.38 -9.19 -11.20
C THR A 53 4.67 -9.34 -9.86
N PHE A 54 5.24 -8.80 -8.78
CA PHE A 54 4.75 -9.08 -7.42
C PHE A 54 4.55 -7.82 -6.57
N GLY A 55 4.70 -6.63 -7.18
CA GLY A 55 4.40 -5.35 -6.57
C GLY A 55 4.21 -4.28 -7.65
N THR A 56 3.08 -3.59 -7.62
CA THR A 56 2.72 -2.56 -8.60
C THR A 56 2.02 -1.38 -7.94
N LEU A 57 2.41 -0.18 -8.35
CA LEU A 57 1.70 1.07 -8.14
C LEU A 57 1.03 1.48 -9.44
N ILE A 58 -0.28 1.73 -9.37
CA ILE A 58 -1.10 2.20 -10.47
C ILE A 58 -1.61 3.59 -10.10
N THR A 59 -1.19 4.60 -10.88
CA THR A 59 -1.75 5.95 -10.80
C THR A 59 -2.93 6.04 -11.75
N ARG A 60 -4.12 6.34 -11.20
CA ARG A 60 -5.39 6.28 -11.93
C ARG A 60 -6.03 7.65 -12.07
N ARG A 61 -6.51 7.92 -13.29
CA ARG A 61 -7.61 8.87 -13.54
C ARG A 61 -8.93 8.08 -13.65
N GLN A 62 -10.06 8.79 -13.76
CA GLN A 62 -11.38 8.14 -13.71
C GLN A 62 -11.56 7.01 -14.73
N THR A 63 -11.07 7.20 -15.95
CA THR A 63 -11.35 6.30 -17.08
C THR A 63 -10.15 5.48 -17.54
N SER A 64 -8.95 5.77 -17.03
CA SER A 64 -7.72 5.13 -17.50
C SER A 64 -6.64 5.11 -16.44
N GLU A 65 -5.66 4.23 -16.65
CA GLU A 65 -4.34 4.33 -16.06
C GLU A 65 -3.61 5.54 -16.64
N GLU A 66 -2.91 6.26 -15.80
CA GLU A 66 -2.03 7.36 -16.20
C GLU A 66 -0.56 6.94 -16.13
N ASN A 67 -0.21 6.13 -15.14
CA ASN A 67 1.13 5.60 -15.01
C ASN A 67 1.14 4.33 -14.16
N ARG A 68 2.07 3.43 -14.50
CA ARG A 68 2.35 2.19 -13.78
C ARG A 68 3.83 2.16 -13.37
N CYS A 69 4.06 1.80 -12.11
CA CYS A 69 5.40 1.61 -11.55
C CYS A 69 5.45 0.21 -10.95
N THR A 70 6.33 -0.66 -11.48
CA THR A 70 6.51 -2.03 -10.97
C THR A 70 7.74 -2.15 -10.07
N LEU A 71 7.65 -3.05 -9.09
CA LEU A 71 8.69 -3.32 -8.11
C LEU A 71 9.98 -3.86 -8.75
N ILE A 72 9.84 -4.64 -9.83
CA ILE A 72 10.97 -5.24 -10.56
C ILE A 72 11.80 -4.18 -11.29
N GLU A 73 11.11 -3.22 -11.91
CA GLU A 73 11.74 -2.17 -12.71
C GLU A 73 12.30 -1.05 -11.83
N HIS A 74 11.57 -0.64 -10.81
CA HIS A 74 11.88 0.57 -10.04
C HIS A 74 12.41 0.30 -8.63
N GLY A 75 12.44 -0.95 -8.19
CA GLY A 75 12.77 -1.29 -6.82
C GLY A 75 11.63 -0.93 -5.85
N PRO A 76 11.91 -0.79 -4.53
CA PRO A 76 10.87 -0.60 -3.52
C PRO A 76 9.96 0.60 -3.82
N ILE A 77 8.65 0.36 -3.86
CA ILE A 77 7.67 1.38 -4.23
C ILE A 77 7.16 2.08 -2.96
N VAL A 78 7.16 3.42 -3.00
CA VAL A 78 6.62 4.27 -1.93
C VAL A 78 5.63 5.25 -2.54
N GLN A 79 4.36 5.13 -2.15
CA GLN A 79 3.30 6.04 -2.58
C GLN A 79 2.73 6.82 -1.39
N ALA A 80 2.53 8.12 -1.59
CA ALA A 80 1.86 9.01 -0.64
C ALA A 80 0.69 9.71 -1.39
N ASN A 81 0.40 10.96 -1.06
CA ASN A 81 -0.73 11.70 -1.62
C ASN A 81 -0.30 12.68 -2.73
N ILE A 82 0.69 12.30 -3.54
CA ILE A 82 1.20 13.06 -4.69
C ILE A 82 1.67 12.07 -5.76
N ASP A 83 1.58 12.46 -7.04
CA ASP A 83 2.11 11.65 -8.15
C ASP A 83 3.59 11.36 -7.92
N HIS A 84 4.02 10.12 -8.11
CA HIS A 84 5.34 9.69 -7.66
C HIS A 84 6.51 10.33 -8.44
N TRP A 85 6.24 10.84 -9.65
CA TRP A 85 7.18 11.64 -10.44
C TRP A 85 7.13 13.14 -10.13
N SER A 86 6.11 13.60 -9.40
CA SER A 86 5.99 15.03 -9.06
C SER A 86 6.86 15.39 -7.86
N SER A 87 7.52 16.53 -7.97
CA SER A 87 8.23 17.24 -6.89
C SER A 87 7.67 18.65 -6.69
N ASN A 88 6.48 18.92 -7.23
CA ASN A 88 5.84 20.22 -7.12
C ASN A 88 5.36 20.45 -5.67
N LYS A 89 5.84 21.52 -5.04
CA LYS A 89 5.46 21.88 -3.67
C LYS A 89 4.02 22.34 -3.56
N ASP A 90 3.45 22.87 -4.64
CA ASP A 90 2.06 23.34 -4.66
C ASP A 90 1.07 22.16 -4.65
N GLU A 91 1.53 20.97 -5.07
CA GLU A 91 0.78 19.70 -5.03
C GLU A 91 1.04 18.91 -3.73
N ASP A 92 1.99 19.34 -2.90
CA ASP A 92 2.45 18.57 -1.73
C ASP A 92 1.48 18.65 -0.56
N ILE A 93 0.48 17.77 -0.60
CA ILE A 93 -0.46 17.61 0.50
C ILE A 93 0.06 16.59 1.51
N LEU A 94 -0.21 16.84 2.80
CA LEU A 94 0.15 15.94 3.91
C LEU A 94 1.64 15.56 3.95
N SER A 95 2.51 16.51 3.58
CA SER A 95 3.97 16.33 3.55
C SER A 95 4.40 15.10 2.74
N SER A 96 3.70 14.80 1.64
CA SER A 96 3.90 13.61 0.82
C SER A 96 5.30 13.51 0.23
N ILE A 97 5.90 14.64 -0.18
CA ILE A 97 7.29 14.66 -0.66
C ILE A 97 8.23 14.23 0.46
N GLN A 98 8.09 14.79 1.65
CA GLN A 98 8.95 14.46 2.79
C GLN A 98 8.75 13.01 3.27
N ARG A 99 7.50 12.53 3.35
CA ARG A 99 7.17 11.14 3.72
C ARG A 99 7.82 10.16 2.74
N ARG A 100 7.74 10.43 1.43
CA ARG A 100 8.41 9.60 0.42
C ARG A 100 9.94 9.61 0.59
N ALA A 101 10.53 10.78 0.85
CA ALA A 101 11.97 10.89 1.05
C ALA A 101 12.47 10.10 2.27
N VAL A 102 11.76 10.20 3.40
CA VAL A 102 12.07 9.43 4.63
C VAL A 102 11.95 7.94 4.36
N SER A 103 10.88 7.49 3.72
CA SER A 103 10.70 6.08 3.38
C SER A 103 11.78 5.55 2.45
N LYS A 104 12.09 6.25 1.35
CA LYS A 104 13.16 5.83 0.42
C LYS A 104 14.50 5.70 1.13
N ARG A 105 14.90 6.73 1.88
CA ARG A 105 16.12 6.69 2.68
C ARG A 105 16.15 5.52 3.66
N PHE A 106 15.04 5.21 4.31
CA PHE A 106 14.97 4.09 5.24
C PHE A 106 15.13 2.75 4.49
N LEU A 107 14.42 2.56 3.38
CA LEU A 107 14.45 1.33 2.57
C LEU A 107 15.82 1.08 1.95
N ASP A 108 16.53 2.14 1.53
CA ASP A 108 17.88 2.03 0.96
C ASP A 108 18.92 1.59 2.00
N ASN A 109 18.78 2.06 3.25
CA ASN A 109 19.76 1.83 4.31
C ASN A 109 19.50 0.56 5.15
N MET A 110 18.28 0.01 5.16
CA MET A 110 17.86 -1.01 6.13
C MET A 110 17.55 -2.37 5.48
N LYS A 111 18.49 -2.93 4.71
CA LYS A 111 18.38 -4.28 4.12
C LYS A 111 19.05 -5.36 5.00
N PRO A 112 18.53 -6.61 5.09
CA PRO A 112 17.25 -7.06 4.56
C PRO A 112 16.07 -6.47 5.34
N MET A 113 14.92 -6.31 4.68
CA MET A 113 13.70 -5.79 5.30
C MET A 113 12.95 -6.90 6.04
N ASN A 114 12.34 -6.57 7.18
CA ASN A 114 11.46 -7.46 7.93
C ASN A 114 10.33 -6.67 8.59
N GLU A 115 9.34 -7.37 9.16
CA GLU A 115 8.18 -6.74 9.81
C GLU A 115 8.59 -5.70 10.87
N TYR A 116 9.56 -6.01 11.73
CA TYR A 116 10.01 -5.09 12.79
C TYR A 116 10.55 -3.78 12.21
N LYS A 117 11.41 -3.86 11.17
CA LYS A 117 11.96 -2.68 10.50
C LYS A 117 10.87 -1.86 9.80
N LEU A 118 9.82 -2.50 9.28
CA LEU A 118 8.68 -1.82 8.67
C LEU A 118 7.83 -1.09 9.72
N TRP A 119 7.57 -1.70 10.88
CA TRP A 119 6.90 -0.99 11.98
C TRP A 119 7.72 0.21 12.47
N LYS A 120 9.06 0.06 12.51
CA LYS A 120 9.95 1.19 12.81
C LYS A 120 9.80 2.30 11.77
N LEU A 121 9.86 1.99 10.47
CA LEU A 121 9.63 2.95 9.39
C LEU A 121 8.27 3.65 9.53
N LEU A 122 7.19 2.88 9.75
CA LEU A 122 5.85 3.44 9.89
C LEU A 122 5.72 4.37 11.10
N SER A 123 6.60 4.22 12.11
CA SER A 123 6.64 5.04 13.31
C SER A 123 7.49 6.31 13.18
N GLU A 124 8.19 6.51 12.06
CA GLU A 124 9.01 7.71 11.85
C GLU A 124 8.14 8.92 11.48
N TYR A 125 8.44 10.10 12.02
CA TYR A 125 7.85 11.34 11.53
C TYR A 125 8.48 11.72 10.17
N PRO A 126 7.71 12.24 9.18
CA PRO A 126 6.28 12.57 9.20
C PRO A 126 5.34 11.44 8.71
N ILE A 127 5.81 10.18 8.67
CA ILE A 127 5.02 9.02 8.23
C ILE A 127 3.93 8.72 9.26
N CYS A 128 4.31 8.54 10.53
CA CYS A 128 3.38 8.64 11.65
C CYS A 128 3.29 10.09 12.10
N ASN A 129 2.07 10.55 12.32
CA ASN A 129 1.75 11.92 12.74
C ASN A 129 0.36 11.96 13.39
N GLU A 130 -0.11 13.14 13.76
CA GLU A 130 -1.35 13.37 14.52
C GLU A 130 -2.62 12.88 13.82
N ILE A 131 -2.60 12.75 12.49
CA ILE A 131 -3.75 12.30 11.71
C ILE A 131 -3.67 10.80 11.38
N THR A 132 -2.59 10.12 11.77
CA THR A 132 -2.41 8.68 11.55
C THR A 132 -3.38 7.90 12.45
N ILE A 133 -4.22 7.06 11.82
CA ILE A 133 -5.23 6.30 12.54
C ILE A 133 -4.71 4.91 12.90
N TYR A 134 -4.10 4.23 11.94
CA TYR A 134 -3.53 2.90 12.11
C TYR A 134 -2.43 2.68 11.05
N GLY A 135 -1.58 1.68 11.29
CA GLY A 135 -0.67 1.13 10.31
C GLY A 135 -1.02 -0.33 10.07
N THR A 136 -0.75 -0.81 8.86
CA THR A 136 -0.96 -2.22 8.50
C THR A 136 0.29 -2.77 7.83
N PHE A 137 0.71 -3.96 8.27
CA PHE A 137 1.72 -4.79 7.64
C PHE A 137 1.03 -6.01 7.02
N MET A 138 1.38 -6.35 5.79
CA MET A 138 0.84 -7.50 5.07
C MET A 138 1.96 -8.23 4.33
N CYS A 139 1.93 -9.56 4.35
CA CYS A 139 2.81 -10.39 3.53
C CYS A 139 1.97 -11.52 2.90
N PRO A 140 1.61 -11.42 1.60
CA PRO A 140 0.73 -12.40 0.96
C PRO A 140 1.38 -13.79 0.85
N GLU A 141 2.70 -13.86 0.64
CA GLU A 141 3.46 -15.12 0.55
C GLU A 141 3.24 -16.02 1.78
N TYR A 142 3.17 -15.40 2.96
CA TYR A 142 3.03 -16.10 4.23
C TYR A 142 1.64 -15.95 4.86
N GLY A 143 0.69 -15.32 4.16
CA GLY A 143 -0.66 -15.05 4.69
C GLY A 143 -0.67 -14.16 5.94
N ILE A 144 0.32 -13.29 6.12
CA ILE A 144 0.42 -12.40 7.29
C ILE A 144 -0.39 -11.13 7.06
N TYR A 145 -1.20 -10.76 8.04
CA TYR A 145 -1.97 -9.52 8.06
C TYR A 145 -2.04 -8.97 9.49
N HIS A 146 -1.33 -7.87 9.77
CA HIS A 146 -1.28 -7.23 11.08
C HIS A 146 -1.65 -5.75 10.99
N THR A 147 -2.60 -5.30 11.80
CA THR A 147 -2.96 -3.89 11.94
C THR A 147 -2.71 -3.43 13.37
N ARG A 148 -2.12 -2.23 13.53
CA ARG A 148 -1.84 -1.62 14.83
C ARG A 148 -2.28 -0.17 14.86
N TYR A 149 -2.70 0.29 16.03
CA TYR A 149 -2.92 1.71 16.30
C TYR A 149 -1.62 2.35 16.79
N PRO A 150 -1.33 3.60 16.41
CA PRO A 150 -0.22 4.34 17.00
C PRO A 150 -0.52 4.56 18.49
N GLN A 151 0.49 4.34 19.33
CA GLN A 151 0.37 4.60 20.77
C GLN A 151 0.48 6.11 21.04
N HIS A 152 0.36 6.50 22.30
CA HIS A 152 0.38 7.91 22.72
C HIS A 152 1.64 8.69 22.27
N ASP A 153 2.75 8.01 22.03
CA ASP A 153 4.00 8.59 21.53
C ASP A 153 4.08 8.63 19.99
N GLN A 154 2.95 8.41 19.29
CA GLN A 154 2.85 8.31 17.83
C GLN A 154 3.77 7.23 17.23
N LYS A 155 3.93 6.09 17.93
CA LYS A 155 4.71 4.95 17.44
C LYS A 155 3.91 3.66 17.41
N PHE A 156 4.26 2.80 16.47
CA PHE A 156 3.81 1.42 16.41
C PHE A 156 4.81 0.54 17.16
N HIS A 157 4.57 0.34 18.45
CA HIS A 157 5.42 -0.54 19.27
C HIS A 157 5.30 -1.99 18.81
N SER A 158 6.44 -2.70 18.78
CA SER A 158 6.46 -4.15 18.64
C SER A 158 6.19 -4.79 19.99
N ASN A 159 4.92 -4.99 20.33
CA ASN A 159 4.59 -5.91 21.42
C ASN A 159 4.75 -7.35 20.89
N GLU A 160 5.41 -8.22 21.66
CA GLU A 160 5.46 -9.68 21.47
C GLU A 160 4.06 -10.34 21.59
N ASN A 161 3.01 -9.56 21.85
CA ASN A 161 1.62 -10.01 21.86
C ASN A 161 0.80 -9.17 20.87
N PRO A 162 0.41 -9.72 19.70
CA PRO A 162 -0.54 -9.04 18.84
C PRO A 162 -1.88 -8.99 19.58
N HIS A 163 -2.30 -7.79 19.98
CA HIS A 163 -3.67 -7.59 20.42
C HIS A 163 -4.58 -7.85 19.21
N PHE A 164 -5.12 -9.06 19.11
CA PHE A 164 -6.18 -9.41 18.19
C PHE A 164 -7.39 -8.53 18.48
N ILE A 165 -7.81 -7.74 17.49
CA ILE A 165 -9.02 -6.93 17.62
C ILE A 165 -10.22 -7.85 17.40
N ALA A 166 -10.98 -8.11 18.46
CA ALA A 166 -12.30 -8.70 18.34
C ALA A 166 -13.25 -7.71 17.63
N GLN A 167 -14.17 -8.21 16.81
CA GLN A 167 -15.12 -7.42 16.01
C GLN A 167 -15.93 -6.38 16.81
N SER A 168 -16.00 -6.52 18.13
CA SER A 168 -16.69 -5.60 19.04
C SER A 168 -16.05 -4.21 19.13
N ASP A 169 -14.72 -4.08 18.98
CA ASP A 169 -14.01 -2.81 19.21
C ASP A 169 -14.02 -1.88 18.00
N LEU A 170 -14.22 -2.43 16.79
CA LEU A 170 -14.43 -1.68 15.55
C LEU A 170 -15.66 -0.76 15.60
N LYS A 171 -16.66 -1.07 16.45
CA LYS A 171 -17.90 -0.28 16.57
C LYS A 171 -17.71 1.06 17.29
N LYS A 172 -16.60 1.28 18.01
CA LYS A 172 -16.35 2.52 18.79
C LYS A 172 -15.62 3.62 18.01
N MET A 173 -14.99 3.33 16.88
CA MET A 173 -14.24 4.33 16.12
C MET A 173 -15.16 5.20 15.27
N LYS A 174 -15.46 6.41 15.76
CA LYS A 174 -16.17 7.45 15.01
C LYS A 174 -15.38 7.80 13.73
N ARG A 175 -16.11 7.75 12.62
CA ARG A 175 -15.70 8.02 11.24
C ARG A 175 -14.74 9.21 11.10
N LYS A 176 -13.46 8.92 10.85
CA LYS A 176 -12.61 9.69 9.93
C LYS A 176 -11.83 8.66 9.10
N ARG A 177 -12.01 8.69 7.79
CA ARG A 177 -11.33 7.80 6.83
C ARG A 177 -9.99 8.41 6.50
N LEU A 178 -8.92 7.62 6.52
CA LEU A 178 -7.71 7.74 5.69
C LEU A 178 -6.85 6.49 5.95
N ASN A 179 -6.58 5.74 4.89
CA ASN A 179 -5.79 4.51 4.94
C ASN A 179 -4.39 4.81 4.39
N LEU A 180 -3.36 4.56 5.18
CA LEU A 180 -1.98 4.54 4.71
C LEU A 180 -1.56 3.07 4.57
N ASN A 181 -1.65 2.54 3.35
CA ASN A 181 -1.26 1.16 3.06
C ASN A 181 0.15 1.15 2.46
N PHE A 182 1.10 0.58 3.18
CA PHE A 182 2.40 0.21 2.64
C PHE A 182 2.46 -1.31 2.53
N TYR A 183 2.76 -1.82 1.33
CA TYR A 183 2.95 -3.24 1.08
C TYR A 183 4.45 -3.47 0.87
N PHE A 184 5.05 -4.37 1.66
CA PHE A 184 6.44 -4.79 1.44
C PHE A 184 6.56 -6.29 1.64
N ILE A 185 7.30 -6.90 0.73
CA ILE A 185 7.57 -8.33 0.71
C ILE A 185 8.87 -8.58 1.46
N ASP A 186 8.79 -9.52 2.40
CA ASP A 186 9.79 -9.86 3.40
C ASP A 186 11.10 -10.42 2.79
N ASN A 187 12.14 -10.48 3.64
CA ASN A 187 13.47 -11.11 3.62
C ASN A 187 14.10 -11.70 2.34
N GLU A 188 13.33 -12.18 1.36
CA GLU A 188 13.85 -12.66 0.08
C GLU A 188 13.72 -11.64 -1.06
N TYR A 189 13.28 -10.40 -0.80
CA TYR A 189 13.12 -9.34 -1.82
C TYR A 189 14.27 -9.29 -2.85
N GLU A 190 15.53 -9.17 -2.40
CA GLU A 190 16.68 -9.09 -3.33
C GLU A 190 16.90 -10.40 -4.09
N LYS A 191 16.69 -11.54 -3.43
CA LYS A 191 16.84 -12.87 -4.03
C LYS A 191 15.75 -13.13 -5.08
N ILE A 192 14.50 -12.79 -4.78
CA ILE A 192 13.35 -12.89 -5.68
C ILE A 192 13.52 -11.96 -6.88
N ILE A 193 13.92 -10.70 -6.67
CA ILE A 193 14.22 -9.75 -7.76
C ILE A 193 15.30 -10.32 -8.67
N ASN A 194 16.39 -10.84 -8.10
CA ASN A 194 17.51 -11.39 -8.87
C ASN A 194 17.10 -12.66 -9.63
N ASP A 195 16.34 -13.56 -9.00
CA ASP A 195 15.84 -14.78 -9.63
C ASP A 195 14.84 -14.47 -10.77
N LEU A 196 14.01 -13.43 -10.62
CA LEU A 196 13.08 -13.02 -11.68
C LEU A 196 13.78 -12.31 -12.84
N ARG A 197 14.78 -11.46 -12.55
CA ARG A 197 15.62 -10.86 -13.60
C ARG A 197 16.38 -11.92 -14.40
N ALA A 198 16.77 -13.03 -13.77
CA ALA A 198 17.43 -14.15 -14.45
C ALA A 198 16.50 -15.01 -15.32
N ARG A 199 15.17 -14.85 -15.20
CA ARG A 199 14.16 -15.61 -15.96
C ARG A 199 13.55 -14.84 -17.14
N GLN A 200 13.93 -13.58 -17.35
CA GLN A 200 13.56 -12.75 -18.50
C GLN A 200 14.65 -12.82 -19.58
#